data_AF-A0A4Q2V1C5-F1
#
_entry.id   AF-A0A4Q2V1C5-F1
#
_cell.length_a   1.000
_cell.length_b   1.000
_cell.length_c   1.000
_cell.angle_alpha   90.00
_cell.angle_beta   90.00
_cell.angle_gamma   90.00
#
_symmetry.space_group_name_H-M   'P 1'
#
loop_
_entity.id
_entity.type
_entity.pdbx_description
1 polymer ?
#
loop_
_entity_poly.entity_id
_entity_poly.type
_entity_poly.pdbx_seq_one_letter_code
_entity_poly.pdbx_strand_id
1 'polypeptide(L)'
;MGFIGFVRPSLGAIPPLAEMQAQLWVLNLVAPRKLSVLNPGDEIHYKLHSKPADRVTYGVDHESYAYQLALDMNSAPGIVDIWRITRTTQILTMHSMCRLLIIWAFGAHFNTKFRLIGPWVWDGATEVLVSDEFWHTITRRPLLFGETLTISELLRG
;
A
#
# COMPACT_ATOMS: atom_id res chain seq x y z
N MET A 1 6.95 9.77 23.02
CA MET A 1 7.91 8.70 22.67
C MET A 1 7.23 7.74 21.71
N GLY A 2 7.91 7.28 20.65
CA GLY A 2 7.38 6.31 19.69
C GLY A 2 8.39 5.19 19.44
N PHE A 3 7.91 3.94 19.39
CA PHE A 3 8.73 2.77 19.06
C PHE A 3 8.55 2.43 17.58
N ILE A 4 9.62 2.54 16.78
CA ILE A 4 9.59 2.39 15.33
C ILE A 4 10.36 1.13 14.95
N GLY A 5 9.77 0.28 14.11
CA GLY A 5 10.34 -1.02 13.72
C GLY A 5 10.25 -2.10 14.80
N PHE A 6 9.67 -1.80 15.95
CA PHE A 6 9.39 -2.77 17.03
C PHE A 6 8.07 -3.52 16.76
N VAL A 7 7.97 -4.12 15.58
CA VAL A 7 6.81 -4.91 15.16
C VAL A 7 7.27 -6.22 14.56
N ARG A 8 6.46 -7.26 14.74
CA ARG A 8 6.68 -8.56 14.13
C ARG A 8 5.60 -8.86 13.10
N PRO A 9 5.84 -8.55 11.82
CA PRO A 9 4.91 -8.92 10.76
C PRO A 9 4.83 -10.44 10.59
N SER A 10 3.68 -10.97 10.18
CA SER A 10 3.50 -12.36 9.77
C SER A 10 4.42 -12.71 8.60
N LEU A 11 4.34 -11.91 7.55
CA LEU A 11 5.07 -11.99 6.29
C LEU A 11 5.36 -10.56 5.83
N GLY A 12 6.50 -10.31 5.17
CA GLY A 12 6.85 -8.99 4.67
C GLY A 12 7.94 -8.30 5.47
N ALA A 13 8.40 -7.16 4.95
CA ALA A 13 9.60 -6.49 5.41
C ALA A 13 9.29 -5.46 6.52
N ILE A 14 10.14 -5.40 7.55
CA ILE A 14 10.05 -4.39 8.63
C ILE A 14 10.38 -2.98 8.12
N PRO A 15 11.38 -2.74 7.25
CA PRO A 15 11.75 -1.39 6.86
C PRO A 15 10.60 -0.53 6.28
N PRO A 16 9.73 -1.04 5.37
CA PRO A 16 8.56 -0.30 4.92
C PRO A 16 7.57 0.07 6.04
N LEU A 17 7.34 -0.83 7.00
CA LEU A 17 6.48 -0.54 8.15
C LEU A 17 7.12 0.50 9.07
N ALA A 18 8.42 0.39 9.31
CA ALA A 18 9.17 1.36 10.10
C ALA A 18 9.13 2.76 9.46
N GLU A 19 9.21 2.85 8.13
CA GLU A 19 9.00 4.11 7.40
C GLU A 19 7.61 4.69 7.67
N MET A 20 6.55 3.91 7.48
CA MET A 20 5.17 4.36 7.73
C MET A 20 4.94 4.76 9.20
N GLN A 21 5.51 4.02 10.15
CA GLN A 21 5.49 4.37 11.58
C GLN A 21 6.21 5.69 11.85
N ALA A 22 7.37 5.91 11.23
CA ALA A 22 8.11 7.16 11.36
C ALA A 22 7.34 8.34 10.75
N GLN A 23 6.71 8.15 9.59
CA GLN A 23 5.86 9.14 8.94
C GLN A 23 4.68 9.55 9.83
N LEU A 24 3.96 8.57 10.40
CA LEU A 24 2.84 8.82 11.30
C LEU A 24 3.31 9.58 12.55
N TRP A 25 4.43 9.14 13.14
CA TRP A 25 5.02 9.77 14.31
C TRP A 25 5.43 11.22 14.05
N VAL A 26 6.16 11.49 12.96
CA VAL A 26 6.54 12.86 12.56
C VAL A 26 5.30 13.70 12.31
N LEU A 27 4.31 13.17 11.59
CA LEU A 27 3.08 13.88 11.28
C LEU A 27 2.30 14.27 12.55
N ASN A 28 2.25 13.39 13.55
CA ASN A 28 1.65 13.68 14.86
C ASN A 28 2.37 14.84 15.59
N LEU A 29 3.69 14.96 15.43
CA LEU A 29 4.46 16.03 16.05
C LEU A 29 4.29 17.37 15.33
N VAL A 30 4.33 17.37 14.00
CA VAL A 30 4.41 18.63 13.22
C VAL A 30 3.04 19.15 12.77
N ALA A 31 2.07 18.27 12.55
CA ALA A 31 0.74 18.63 12.06
C ALA A 31 -0.33 17.62 12.51
N PRO A 32 -0.59 17.50 13.83
CA PRO A 32 -1.53 16.51 14.38
C PRO A 32 -2.95 16.65 13.80
N ARG A 33 -3.35 17.87 13.42
CA ARG A 33 -4.63 18.15 12.74
C ARG A 33 -4.81 17.49 11.37
N LYS A 34 -3.73 16.95 10.77
CA LYS A 34 -3.79 16.20 9.51
C LYS A 34 -3.99 14.69 9.73
N LEU A 35 -3.89 14.21 10.96
CA LEU A 35 -4.18 12.83 11.31
C LEU A 35 -5.68 12.59 11.41
N SER A 36 -6.11 11.38 11.10
CA SER A 36 -7.41 10.91 11.53
C SER A 36 -7.41 10.66 13.05
N VAL A 37 -8.60 10.46 13.62
CA VAL A 37 -8.72 10.12 15.04
C VAL A 37 -8.23 8.69 15.23
N LEU A 38 -7.08 8.53 15.90
CA LEU A 38 -6.50 7.22 16.17
C LEU A 38 -7.38 6.46 17.16
N ASN A 39 -7.84 5.27 16.77
CA ASN A 39 -8.71 4.43 17.57
C ASN A 39 -8.01 3.13 17.98
N PRO A 40 -7.77 2.88 19.29
CA PRO A 40 -7.22 1.61 19.74
C PRO A 40 -8.04 0.39 19.33
N GLY A 41 -9.35 0.57 19.10
CA GLY A 41 -10.24 -0.48 18.62
C GLY A 41 -9.87 -1.03 17.24
N ASP A 42 -9.12 -0.28 16.44
CA ASP A 42 -8.72 -0.71 15.09
C ASP A 42 -7.63 -1.80 15.12
N GLU A 43 -7.01 -2.06 16.29
CA GLU A 43 -5.97 -3.08 16.46
C GLU A 43 -6.44 -4.47 15.99
N ILE A 44 -7.73 -4.78 16.16
CA ILE A 44 -8.32 -6.04 15.72
C ILE A 44 -8.20 -6.28 14.21
N HIS A 45 -8.10 -5.22 13.40
CA HIS A 45 -8.07 -5.33 11.94
C HIS A 45 -6.70 -5.74 11.39
N TYR A 46 -5.63 -5.52 12.15
CA TYR A 46 -4.27 -5.82 11.70
C TYR A 46 -3.50 -6.75 12.64
N LYS A 47 -4.00 -7.06 13.83
CA LYS A 47 -3.37 -8.02 14.73
C LYS A 47 -3.50 -9.44 14.19
N LEU A 48 -2.44 -10.22 14.29
CA LEU A 48 -2.52 -11.64 13.95
C LEU A 48 -3.38 -12.37 14.98
N HIS A 49 -4.33 -13.15 14.46
CA HIS A 49 -5.09 -14.06 15.28
C HIS A 49 -4.18 -15.23 15.70
N SER A 50 -3.88 -15.30 16.99
CA SER A 50 -3.02 -16.33 17.58
C SER A 50 -3.76 -17.05 18.69
N LYS A 51 -3.51 -18.35 18.83
CA LYS A 51 -4.00 -19.12 19.96
C LYS A 51 -3.21 -18.75 21.22
N PRO A 52 -3.78 -18.85 22.43
CA PRO A 52 -3.06 -18.54 23.66
C PRO A 52 -1.79 -19.38 23.88
N ALA A 53 -1.73 -20.58 23.28
CA ALA A 53 -0.58 -21.47 23.35
C ALA A 53 0.53 -21.16 22.33
N ASP A 54 0.29 -20.23 21.39
CA ASP A 54 1.28 -19.88 20.37
C ASP A 54 2.43 -19.10 21.01
N ARG A 55 3.66 -19.36 20.57
CA ARG A 55 4.86 -18.63 21.04
C ARG A 55 4.79 -17.12 20.78
N VAL A 56 3.91 -16.69 19.88
CA VAL A 56 3.83 -15.33 19.35
C VAL A 56 2.37 -14.92 19.34
N THR A 57 2.02 -13.94 20.15
CA THR A 57 0.63 -13.47 20.32
C THR A 57 0.47 -11.98 20.03
N TYR A 58 1.57 -11.30 19.71
CA TYR A 58 1.66 -9.86 19.47
C TYR A 58 2.04 -9.50 18.02
N GLY A 59 2.02 -10.47 17.12
CA GLY A 59 2.35 -10.21 15.72
C GLY A 59 1.24 -9.45 14.99
N VAL A 60 1.59 -8.85 13.85
CA VAL A 60 0.66 -8.10 13.00
C VAL A 60 0.66 -8.64 11.58
N ASP A 61 -0.47 -8.57 10.91
CA ASP A 61 -0.53 -8.77 9.47
C ASP A 61 0.07 -7.53 8.78
N HIS A 62 1.07 -7.75 7.92
CA HIS A 62 1.88 -6.66 7.37
C HIS A 62 1.07 -5.73 6.48
N GLU A 63 0.29 -6.31 5.57
CA GLU A 63 -0.52 -5.59 4.60
C GLU A 63 -1.62 -4.78 5.29
N SER A 64 -2.33 -5.42 6.23
CA SER A 64 -3.38 -4.77 7.02
C SER A 64 -2.83 -3.66 7.91
N TYR A 65 -1.65 -3.85 8.51
CA TYR A 65 -1.02 -2.84 9.35
C TYR A 65 -0.50 -1.65 8.54
N ALA A 66 0.12 -1.88 7.38
CA ALA A 66 0.52 -0.82 6.46
C ALA A 66 -0.68 0.00 6.00
N TYR A 67 -1.80 -0.67 5.68
CA TYR A 67 -3.04 -0.01 5.30
C TYR A 67 -3.66 0.80 6.44
N GLN A 68 -3.68 0.28 7.67
CA GLN A 68 -4.14 1.04 8.84
C GLN A 68 -3.30 2.30 9.06
N LEU A 69 -1.96 2.21 9.00
CA LEU A 69 -1.10 3.39 9.12
C LEU A 69 -1.40 4.44 8.02
N ALA A 70 -1.78 3.99 6.82
CA ALA A 70 -2.18 4.88 5.75
C ALA A 70 -3.55 5.55 6.02
N LEU A 71 -4.52 4.82 6.57
CA LEU A 71 -5.79 5.39 7.03
C LEU A 71 -5.58 6.45 8.12
N ASP A 72 -4.72 6.13 9.10
CA ASP A 72 -4.36 7.02 10.21
C ASP A 72 -3.76 8.35 9.73
N MET A 73 -3.01 8.30 8.64
CA MET A 73 -2.38 9.47 8.01
C MET A 73 -3.25 10.16 6.94
N ASN A 74 -4.48 9.68 6.67
CA ASN A 74 -5.30 10.13 5.54
C ASN A 74 -4.56 10.00 4.18
N SER A 75 -3.78 8.94 4.03
CA SER A 75 -2.93 8.64 2.87
C SER A 75 -3.38 7.41 2.09
N ALA A 76 -4.45 6.74 2.50
CA ALA A 76 -5.03 5.61 1.77
C ALA A 76 -5.95 6.09 0.63
N PRO A 77 -5.56 5.97 -0.65
CA PRO A 77 -6.38 6.47 -1.75
C PRO A 77 -7.63 5.61 -1.96
N GLY A 78 -8.80 6.26 -2.06
CA GLY A 78 -10.04 5.63 -2.51
C GLY A 78 -10.20 5.65 -4.03
N ILE A 79 -11.23 4.99 -4.55
CA ILE A 79 -11.50 4.94 -6.00
C ILE A 79 -11.69 6.35 -6.61
N VAL A 80 -12.31 7.26 -5.85
CA VAL A 80 -12.53 8.65 -6.27
C VAL A 80 -11.21 9.40 -6.38
N ASP A 81 -10.26 9.13 -5.48
CA ASP A 81 -8.94 9.74 -5.52
C ASP A 81 -8.14 9.23 -6.71
N ILE A 82 -8.18 7.92 -6.98
CA ILE A 82 -7.54 7.34 -8.16
C ILE A 82 -8.14 7.94 -9.43
N TRP A 83 -9.46 8.05 -9.52
CA TRP A 83 -10.11 8.68 -10.66
C TRP A 83 -9.75 10.17 -10.81
N ARG A 84 -9.57 10.89 -9.70
CA ARG A 84 -9.09 12.27 -9.73
C ARG A 84 -7.67 12.35 -10.27
N ILE A 85 -6.75 11.52 -9.75
CA ILE A 85 -5.35 11.47 -10.15
C ILE A 85 -5.22 11.17 -11.65
N THR A 86 -5.99 10.20 -12.16
CA THR A 86 -5.95 9.85 -13.59
C THR A 86 -6.41 11.00 -14.49
N ARG A 87 -7.32 11.87 -14.02
CA ARG A 87 -7.77 13.04 -14.78
C ARG A 87 -6.85 14.25 -14.69
N THR A 88 -6.17 14.45 -13.56
CA THR A 88 -5.33 15.64 -13.33
C THR A 88 -3.92 15.50 -13.87
N THR A 89 -3.38 14.28 -13.89
CA THR A 89 -2.01 14.03 -14.34
C THR A 89 -2.01 13.90 -15.87
N GLN A 90 -1.65 14.98 -16.57
CA GLN A 90 -1.60 15.09 -18.05
C GLN A 90 -0.64 14.10 -18.76
N ILE A 91 -0.17 13.05 -18.09
CA ILE A 91 0.89 12.13 -18.57
C ILE A 91 0.43 10.65 -18.52
N LEU A 92 -0.81 10.35 -18.15
CA LEU A 92 -1.28 8.96 -18.08
C LEU A 92 -1.94 8.54 -19.40
N THR A 93 -1.20 7.82 -20.23
CA THR A 93 -1.79 7.07 -21.36
C THR A 93 -2.91 6.15 -20.86
N MET A 94 -3.85 5.75 -21.74
CA MET A 94 -4.91 4.79 -21.39
C MET A 94 -4.36 3.53 -20.70
N HIS A 95 -3.21 3.06 -21.19
CA HIS A 95 -2.50 1.92 -20.62
C HIS A 95 -2.03 2.18 -19.18
N SER A 96 -1.41 3.32 -18.92
CA SER A 96 -0.94 3.69 -17.56
C SER A 96 -2.11 3.87 -16.58
N MET A 97 -3.25 4.40 -17.03
CA MET A 97 -4.46 4.51 -16.19
C MET A 97 -4.99 3.13 -15.78
N CYS A 98 -5.06 2.18 -16.72
CA CYS A 98 -5.45 0.81 -16.43
C CYS A 98 -4.48 0.13 -15.45
N ARG A 99 -3.16 0.30 -15.66
CA ARG A 99 -2.14 -0.23 -14.74
C ARG A 99 -2.32 0.34 -13.33
N LEU A 100 -2.49 1.65 -13.20
CA LEU A 100 -2.70 2.31 -11.90
C LEU A 100 -3.93 1.75 -11.18
N LEU A 101 -5.06 1.59 -11.89
CA LEU A 101 -6.29 1.03 -11.32
C LEU A 101 -6.10 -0.42 -10.87
N ILE A 102 -5.46 -1.27 -11.70
CA ILE A 102 -5.20 -2.67 -11.37
C ILE A 102 -4.24 -2.78 -10.17
N ILE A 103 -3.18 -1.99 -10.14
CA ILE A 103 -2.21 -1.97 -9.03
C ILE A 103 -2.85 -1.44 -7.75
N TRP A 104 -3.69 -0.41 -7.86
CA TRP A 104 -4.45 0.08 -6.73
C TRP A 104 -5.44 -0.95 -6.19
N ALA A 105 -6.11 -1.72 -7.04
CA ALA A 105 -7.11 -2.70 -6.59
C ALA A 105 -6.49 -4.03 -6.10
N PHE A 106 -5.47 -4.55 -6.80
CA PHE A 106 -4.97 -5.91 -6.61
C PHE A 106 -3.49 -6.00 -6.22
N GLY A 107 -2.77 -4.87 -6.29
CA GLY A 107 -1.38 -4.79 -5.84
C GLY A 107 -1.27 -4.86 -4.32
N ALA A 108 -0.07 -5.23 -3.85
CA ALA A 108 0.24 -5.15 -2.43
C ALA A 108 0.20 -3.70 -1.92
N HIS A 109 0.14 -3.52 -0.61
CA HIS A 109 0.17 -2.25 0.09
C HIS A 109 1.60 -1.69 0.16
N PHE A 110 2.15 -1.39 -1.01
CA PHE A 110 3.42 -0.69 -1.13
C PHE A 110 3.31 0.72 -0.56
N ASN A 111 4.35 1.20 0.14
CA ASN A 111 4.38 2.57 0.65
C ASN A 111 4.14 3.59 -0.45
N THR A 112 4.65 3.37 -1.67
CA THR A 112 4.44 4.22 -2.85
C THR A 112 2.95 4.46 -3.15
N LYS A 113 2.07 3.47 -2.93
CA LYS A 113 0.62 3.60 -3.10
C LYS A 113 0.04 4.66 -2.15
N PHE A 114 0.57 4.74 -0.94
CA PHE A 114 0.18 5.73 0.08
C PHE A 114 0.87 7.08 -0.09
N ARG A 115 1.75 7.21 -1.09
CA ARG A 115 2.36 8.48 -1.53
C ARG A 115 1.57 9.14 -2.67
N LEU A 116 0.48 8.53 -3.13
CA LEU A 116 -0.40 9.12 -4.14
C LEU A 116 -1.21 10.31 -3.60
N ILE A 117 -1.56 10.27 -2.31
CA ILE A 117 -2.33 11.31 -1.63
C ILE A 117 -1.85 11.51 -0.19
N GLY A 118 -2.43 12.50 0.48
CA GLY A 118 -2.23 12.75 1.89
C GLY A 118 -0.99 13.58 2.20
N PRO A 119 -0.58 13.65 3.47
CA PRO A 119 0.44 14.59 3.94
C PRO A 119 1.85 14.31 3.41
N TRP A 120 2.08 13.10 2.93
CA TRP A 120 3.37 12.60 2.45
C TRP A 120 3.37 12.35 0.93
N VAL A 121 2.48 13.01 0.19
CA VAL A 121 2.37 12.90 -1.28
C VAL A 121 3.72 13.08 -1.96
N TRP A 122 3.96 12.31 -3.02
CA TRP A 122 5.18 12.39 -3.83
C TRP A 122 4.85 12.36 -5.31
N ASP A 123 5.33 13.35 -6.07
CA ASP A 123 5.04 13.52 -7.50
C ASP A 123 5.44 12.31 -8.34
N GLY A 124 6.53 11.63 -7.97
CA GLY A 124 7.02 10.42 -8.66
C GLY A 124 6.24 9.13 -8.33
N ALA A 125 5.34 9.15 -7.35
CA ALA A 125 4.64 7.94 -6.90
C ALA A 125 3.80 7.29 -8.01
N THR A 126 3.14 8.12 -8.83
CA THR A 126 2.31 7.64 -9.93
C THR A 126 3.16 6.95 -11.01
N GLU A 127 4.27 7.57 -11.40
CA GLU A 127 5.20 7.03 -12.42
C GLU A 127 5.80 5.69 -11.96
N VAL A 128 6.26 5.64 -10.70
CA VAL A 128 6.82 4.40 -10.12
C VAL A 128 5.77 3.30 -10.04
N LEU A 129 4.53 3.60 -9.65
CA LEU A 129 3.47 2.59 -9.60
C LEU A 129 3.14 2.03 -10.98
N VAL A 130 3.08 2.85 -12.03
CA VAL A 130 2.74 2.36 -13.38
C VAL A 130 3.93 1.75 -14.13
N SER A 131 5.13 1.79 -13.52
CA SER A 131 6.35 1.20 -14.05
C SER A 131 6.21 -0.30 -14.28
N ASP A 132 7.06 -0.84 -15.14
CA ASP A 132 7.09 -2.28 -15.38
C ASP A 132 7.44 -3.07 -14.12
N GLU A 133 8.31 -2.55 -13.24
CA GLU A 133 8.70 -3.24 -12.00
C GLU A 133 7.48 -3.58 -11.13
N PHE A 134 6.65 -2.57 -10.82
CA PHE A 134 5.44 -2.77 -10.03
C PHE A 134 4.39 -3.60 -10.79
N TRP A 135 4.25 -3.38 -12.10
CA TRP A 135 3.36 -4.17 -12.94
C TRP A 135 3.69 -5.66 -12.92
N HIS A 136 4.97 -6.02 -12.96
CA HIS A 136 5.45 -7.40 -12.92
C HIS A 136 5.16 -8.09 -11.58
N THR A 137 5.07 -7.35 -10.47
CA THR A 137 4.69 -7.96 -9.18
C THR A 137 3.27 -8.54 -9.16
N ILE A 138 2.40 -8.01 -10.02
CA ILE A 138 1.01 -8.45 -10.14
C ILE A 138 0.87 -9.50 -11.23
N THR A 139 1.44 -9.25 -12.41
CA THR A 139 1.27 -10.13 -13.58
C THR A 139 2.00 -11.46 -13.46
N ARG A 140 3.04 -11.56 -12.61
CA ARG A 140 3.71 -12.84 -12.32
C ARG A 140 2.91 -13.79 -11.44
N ARG A 141 1.69 -13.42 -11.01
CA ARG A 141 0.79 -14.30 -10.25
C ARG A 141 0.07 -15.25 -11.22
N PRO A 142 0.43 -16.55 -11.25
CA PRO A 142 -0.04 -17.48 -12.29
C PRO A 142 -1.57 -17.68 -12.28
N LEU A 143 -2.22 -17.53 -11.12
CA LEU A 143 -3.66 -17.74 -10.95
C LEU A 143 -4.54 -16.64 -11.58
N LEU A 144 -4.02 -15.43 -11.83
CA LEU A 144 -4.81 -14.31 -12.36
C LEU A 144 -4.41 -13.89 -13.78
N PHE A 145 -3.15 -14.11 -14.17
CA PHE A 145 -2.61 -13.64 -15.45
C PHE A 145 -1.80 -14.69 -16.22
N GLY A 146 -1.69 -15.92 -15.69
CA GLY A 146 -0.84 -16.97 -16.27
C GLY A 146 -1.33 -17.52 -17.62
N GLU A 147 -2.64 -17.58 -17.86
CA GLU A 147 -3.18 -18.13 -19.13
C GLU A 147 -3.39 -17.06 -20.21
N THR A 148 -3.76 -15.84 -19.83
CA THR A 148 -4.10 -14.77 -20.79
C THR A 148 -2.88 -14.07 -21.42
N LEU A 149 -1.76 -13.95 -20.70
CA LEU A 149 -0.54 -13.33 -21.26
C LEU A 149 0.19 -14.28 -22.23
N THR A 150 0.16 -15.59 -21.95
CA THR A 150 0.78 -16.63 -22.78
C THR A 150 0.20 -16.68 -24.19
N ILE A 151 -1.10 -16.45 -24.36
CA ILE A 151 -1.76 -16.43 -25.70
C ILE A 151 -1.33 -15.20 -26.52
N SER A 152 -1.15 -14.05 -25.88
CA SER A 152 -0.74 -12.81 -26.57
C SER A 152 0.72 -12.84 -27.03
N GLU A 153 1.57 -13.59 -26.34
CA GLU A 153 2.97 -13.85 -26.73
C GLU A 153 3.05 -14.91 -27.85
N LEU A 154 2.19 -15.93 -27.83
CA LEU A 154 2.11 -16.95 -28.88
C LEU A 154 1.57 -16.43 -30.23
N LEU A 155 0.72 -15.40 -30.22
CA LEU A 155 0.16 -14.78 -31.44
C LEU A 155 1.09 -13.73 -32.08
N ARG A 156 2.26 -13.44 -31.48
CA ARG A 156 3.30 -12.56 -32.02
C ARG A 156 4.53 -13.33 -32.55
N GLY A 157 4.51 -14.66 -32.49
CA GLY A 157 5.53 -15.55 -33.05
C GLY A 157 5.23 -15.96 -34.48
#